data_AF-A0A9D9WNY1-F1
#
_entry.id   AF-A0A9D9WNY1-F1
#
_cell.length_a   1.000
_cell.length_b   1.000
_cell.length_c   1.000
_cell.angle_alpha   90.00
_cell.angle_beta   90.00
_cell.angle_gamma   90.00
#
_symmetry.space_group_name_H-M   'P 1'
#
loop_
_entity.id
_entity.type
_entity.pdbx_description
1 polymer ?
#
loop_
_entity_poly.entity_id
_entity_poly.type
_entity_poly.pdbx_seq_one_letter_code
_entity_poly.pdbx_strand_id
1 'polypeptide(L)' 'MHPQRKPAKPRSAVRSRAPRPEYVAAIRYPDGRRDLFHIRNADNLADARELVISEVGDVLSVMIALRH' A
#
# COMPACT_ATOMS: atom_id res chain seq x y z
N MET A 1 -17.49 12.83 -43.84
CA MET A 1 -16.17 12.81 -43.16
C MET A 1 -16.42 12.62 -41.67
N HIS A 2 -15.92 11.53 -41.08
CA HIS A 2 -16.19 11.08 -39.70
C HIS A 2 -14.89 11.10 -38.85
N PRO A 3 -14.99 11.09 -37.51
CA PRO A 3 -14.51 12.19 -36.66
C PRO A 3 -13.27 11.83 -35.82
N GLN A 4 -12.46 12.82 -35.43
CA GLN A 4 -11.35 12.59 -34.48
C GLN A 4 -11.74 13.00 -33.06
N ARG A 5 -12.04 11.98 -32.25
CA ARG A 5 -12.30 12.07 -30.80
C ARG A 5 -11.01 12.50 -30.10
N LYS A 6 -11.11 13.50 -29.24
CA LYS A 6 -10.05 13.99 -28.34
C LYS A 6 -9.60 12.84 -27.42
N PRO A 7 -8.32 12.43 -27.41
CA PRO A 7 -7.84 11.53 -26.37
C PRO A 7 -7.66 12.32 -25.07
N ALA A 8 -8.42 11.95 -24.04
CA ALA A 8 -8.21 12.42 -22.68
C ALA A 8 -6.79 12.01 -22.23
N LYS A 9 -6.01 12.98 -21.76
CA LYS A 9 -4.66 12.81 -21.21
C LYS A 9 -4.60 11.62 -20.23
N PRO A 10 -3.75 10.61 -20.47
CA PRO A 10 -3.49 9.60 -19.46
C PRO A 10 -2.79 10.27 -18.27
N ARG A 11 -3.37 10.08 -17.10
CA ARG A 11 -2.90 10.59 -15.81
C ARG A 11 -1.71 9.73 -15.34
N SER A 12 -0.63 9.72 -16.11
CA SER A 12 0.56 8.92 -15.82
C SER A 12 1.76 9.82 -15.61
N ALA A 13 1.75 10.55 -14.49
CA ALA A 13 2.97 10.97 -13.84
C ALA A 13 3.40 9.88 -12.84
N VAL A 14 3.55 8.64 -13.32
CA VAL A 14 4.26 7.61 -12.55
C VAL A 14 5.73 7.88 -12.78
N ARG A 15 6.28 8.74 -11.92
CA ARG A 15 7.72 8.90 -11.77
C ARG A 15 8.33 7.51 -11.65
N SER A 16 9.16 7.16 -12.62
CA SER A 16 10.13 6.07 -12.57
C SER A 16 10.99 6.22 -11.31
N ARG A 17 10.50 5.69 -10.18
CA ARG A 17 11.33 5.36 -9.03
C ARG A 17 11.59 3.87 -9.19
N ALA A 18 12.86 3.46 -9.13
CA ALA A 18 13.30 2.07 -9.01
C ALA A 18 12.30 1.24 -8.19
N PRO A 19 12.06 -0.06 -8.49
CA PRO A 19 11.03 -0.87 -7.84
C PRO A 19 11.20 -0.76 -6.33
N ARG A 20 10.43 0.14 -5.73
CA ARG A 20 10.53 0.39 -4.31
C ARG A 20 9.79 -0.76 -3.67
N PRO A 21 10.40 -1.47 -2.71
CA PRO A 21 9.68 -2.50 -2.00
C PRO A 21 8.41 -1.89 -1.41
N GLU A 22 7.25 -2.26 -1.94
CA GLU A 22 5.97 -1.86 -1.38
C GLU A 22 5.61 -2.91 -0.33
N TYR A 23 5.59 -2.53 0.94
CA TYR A 23 5.17 -3.43 2.00
C TYR A 23 3.66 -3.34 2.15
N VAL A 24 3.03 -4.48 2.41
CA VAL A 24 1.60 -4.55 2.71
C VAL A 24 1.45 -5.19 4.08
N ALA A 25 0.70 -4.53 4.96
CA ALA A 25 0.28 -5.12 6.22
C ALA A 25 -1.14 -5.63 6.13
N ALA A 26 -1.33 -6.91 6.41
CA ALA A 26 -2.62 -7.48 6.72
C ALA A 26 -2.82 -7.48 8.24
N ILE A 27 -3.87 -6.82 8.68
CA ILE A 27 -4.21 -6.69 10.10
C ILE A 27 -5.47 -7.50 10.37
N ARG A 28 -5.46 -8.17 11.51
CA ARG A 28 -6.65 -8.80 12.10
C ARG A 28 -6.97 -8.12 13.41
N TYR A 29 -8.18 -7.59 13.53
CA TYR A 29 -8.69 -6.98 14.76
C TYR A 29 -9.40 -8.02 15.63
N PRO A 30 -9.50 -7.77 16.96
CA PRO A 30 -10.26 -8.62 17.88
C PRO A 30 -11.71 -8.85 17.45
N ASP A 31 -12.35 -7.83 16.84
CA ASP A 31 -13.72 -7.90 16.32
C ASP A 31 -13.87 -8.79 15.06
N GLY A 32 -12.80 -9.47 14.63
CA GLY A 32 -12.79 -10.30 13.44
C GLY A 32 -12.65 -9.53 12.12
N ARG A 33 -12.64 -8.19 12.18
CA ARG A 33 -12.36 -7.32 11.02
C ARG A 33 -10.94 -7.55 10.52
N ARG A 34 -10.76 -7.38 9.21
CA ARG A 34 -9.47 -7.47 8.54
C ARG A 34 -9.27 -6.23 7.68
N ASP A 35 -8.07 -5.68 7.72
CA ASP A 35 -7.72 -4.50 6.94
C ASP A 35 -6.33 -4.66 6.32
N LEU A 36 -6.10 -3.95 5.21
CA LEU A 36 -4.90 -4.06 4.39
C LEU A 36 -4.29 -2.67 4.21
N PHE A 37 -3.14 -2.44 4.82
CA PHE A 37 -2.42 -1.18 4.76
C PHE A 37 -1.27 -1.26 3.77
N HIS A 38 -1.17 -0.28 2.89
CA HIS A 38 -0.04 -0.12 1.98
C HIS A 38 1.01 0.80 2.62
N ILE A 39 2.20 0.27 2.85
CA ILE A 39 3.28 0.95 3.54
C ILE A 39 4.34 1.30 2.51
N ARG A 40 4.41 2.59 2.18
CA ARG A 40 5.35 3.16 1.21
C ARG A 40 6.53 3.89 1.86
N ASN A 41 6.45 4.11 3.16
CA ASN A 41 7.43 4.82 3.96
C ASN A 41 8.07 3.89 5.00
N ALA A 42 8.35 2.65 4.61
CA ALA A 42 9.11 1.73 5.44
C ALA A 42 10.34 1.25 4.72
N ASP A 43 11.47 1.30 5.41
CA ASP A 43 12.76 0.85 4.89
C ASP A 43 12.95 -0.66 5.09
N ASN A 44 12.28 -1.26 6.09
CA ASN A 44 12.39 -2.66 6.45
C ASN A 44 11.08 -3.24 7.02
N LEU A 45 11.00 -4.58 7.11
CA LEU A 45 9.80 -5.27 7.62
C LEU A 45 9.49 -4.94 9.10
N ALA A 46 10.53 -4.76 9.93
CA ALA A 46 10.36 -4.39 11.34
C ALA A 46 9.77 -2.97 11.49
N ASP A 47 10.30 -2.03 10.71
CA ASP A 47 9.83 -0.64 10.65
C ASP A 47 8.39 -0.57 10.11
N ALA A 48 8.10 -1.30 9.02
CA ALA A 48 6.76 -1.44 8.47
C ALA A 48 5.75 -1.94 9.51
N ARG A 49 6.15 -2.91 10.34
CA ARG A 49 5.32 -3.42 11.43
C ARG A 49 5.09 -2.38 12.52
N GLU A 50 6.13 -1.67 12.94
CA GLU A 50 6.01 -0.64 13.98
C GLU A 50 5.09 0.50 13.55
N LEU A 51 5.26 0.99 12.32
CA LEU A 51 4.38 2.02 11.73
C LEU A 51 2.92 1.59 11.77
N VAL A 52 2.63 0.35 11.39
CA VAL A 52 1.26 -0.18 11.39
C VAL A 52 0.69 -0.30 12.79
N ILE A 53 1.46 -0.80 13.74
CA ILE A 53 1.02 -0.89 15.14
C ILE A 53 0.79 0.50 15.72
N SER A 54 1.64 1.47 15.40
CA SER A 54 1.49 2.86 15.83
C SER A 54 0.24 3.52 15.27
N GLU A 55 -0.08 3.28 13.99
CA GLU A 55 -1.24 3.89 13.33
C GLU A 55 -2.57 3.24 13.72
N VAL A 56 -2.57 1.92 13.93
CA VAL A 56 -3.79 1.12 14.09
C VAL A 56 -4.10 0.79 15.54
N GLY A 57 -3.08 0.72 16.39
CA GLY A 57 -3.23 0.43 17.82
C GLY A 57 -3.43 -1.06 18.10
N ASP A 58 -4.49 -1.39 18.85
CA ASP A 58 -4.71 -2.74 19.37
C ASP A 58 -5.22 -3.70 18.27
N VAL A 59 -4.41 -4.72 18.00
CA VAL A 59 -4.64 -5.66 16.90
C VAL A 59 -4.30 -7.08 17.37
N LEU A 60 -5.11 -8.06 16.97
CA LEU A 60 -4.86 -9.47 17.29
C LEU A 60 -3.61 -10.00 16.60
N SER A 61 -3.38 -9.58 15.36
CA SER A 61 -2.23 -10.01 14.56
C SER A 61 -1.96 -9.05 13.41
N VAL A 62 -0.67 -8.88 13.12
CA VAL A 62 -0.17 -8.12 11.96
C VAL A 62 0.74 -9.04 11.16
N MET A 63 0.46 -9.16 9.88
CA MET A 63 1.30 -9.87 8.91
C MET A 63 1.81 -8.89 7.87
N ILE A 64 3.12 -8.76 7.74
CA ILE A 64 3.74 -7.90 6.72
C ILE A 64 4.20 -8.77 5.56
N ALA A 65 3.83 -8.39 4.35
CA ALA A 65 4.27 -9.04 3.11
C ALA A 65 4.93 -8.01 2.20
N LEU A 66 5.99 -8.43 1.50
CA LEU A 66 6.56 -7.66 0.42
C LEU A 66 5.72 -7.85 -0.84
N ARG A 67 5.27 -6.76 -1.45
CA ARG A 67 4.62 -6.76 -2.76
C ARG A 67 5.67 -6.44 -3.82
N HIS A 68 5.88 -7.38 -4.74
CA HIS A 68 6.77 -7.27 -5.90
C HIS A 68 5.95 -7.15 -7.19
#